data_AF-A0A1G0H4U5-F1
#
_entry.id   AF-A0A1G0H4U5-F1
#
_cell.length_a   1.000
_cell.length_b   1.000
_cell.length_c   1.000
_cell.angle_alpha   90.00
_cell.angle_beta   90.00
_cell.angle_gamma   90.00
#
_symmetry.space_group_name_H-M   'P 1'
#
loop_
_entity.id
_entity.type
_entity.pdbx_description
1 polymer ?
#
loop_
_entity_poly.entity_id
_entity_poly.type
_entity_poly.pdbx_seq_one_letter_code
_entity_poly.pdbx_strand_id
1 'polypeptide(L)'
;MSIFSETMTKAIGDYRFLLRRYLKQAERMAKLQKFKLRDSAIYKNDLMLFETGHAIVVDIEQNMETANQGYYSYSGIQEFCNYLKSYLENYHIENGQVVHRAQKASRALLEAIQLTTKPREQLDESVAQKLHECNETVVDFGSSEQCELQMQILERLQADNPGFYTDIIAHLESLMQSNGSEGVEE
;
A
#
# COMPACT_ATOMS: atom_id res chain seq x y z
N MET A 1 -8.29 -18.46 -2.97
CA MET A 1 -8.70 -17.05 -2.78
C MET A 1 -7.44 -16.20 -2.96
N SER A 2 -7.49 -14.87 -3.00
CA SER A 2 -6.24 -14.10 -3.01
C SER A 2 -5.57 -14.18 -1.64
N ILE A 3 -4.25 -14.00 -1.57
CA ILE A 3 -3.51 -13.93 -0.29
C ILE A 3 -4.11 -12.84 0.61
N PHE A 4 -4.56 -11.74 -0.01
CA PHE A 4 -5.27 -10.66 0.66
C PHE A 4 -6.58 -11.15 1.28
N SER A 5 -7.47 -11.81 0.51
CA SER A 5 -8.75 -12.28 1.05
C SER A 5 -8.57 -13.27 2.19
N GLU A 6 -7.57 -14.15 2.12
CA GLU A 6 -7.27 -15.15 3.15
C GLU A 6 -6.77 -14.48 4.44
N THR A 7 -5.83 -13.55 4.32
CA THR A 7 -5.30 -12.78 5.46
C THR A 7 -6.40 -11.95 6.12
N MET A 8 -7.22 -11.26 5.33
CA MET A 8 -8.32 -10.43 5.85
C MET A 8 -9.42 -11.27 6.50
N THR A 9 -9.74 -12.43 5.94
CA THR A 9 -10.71 -13.35 6.55
C THR A 9 -10.24 -13.81 7.92
N LYS A 10 -8.95 -14.14 8.05
CA LYS A 10 -8.33 -14.50 9.32
C LYS A 10 -8.36 -13.32 10.30
N ALA A 11 -7.95 -12.13 9.88
CA ALA A 11 -7.97 -10.92 10.72
C ALA A 11 -9.38 -10.59 11.24
N ILE A 12 -10.42 -10.73 10.41
CA ILE A 12 -11.81 -10.59 10.84
C ILE A 12 -12.17 -11.66 11.89
N GLY A 13 -11.70 -12.91 11.70
CA GLY A 13 -11.86 -13.99 12.69
C GLY A 13 -11.24 -13.64 14.04
N ASP A 14 -10.01 -13.15 14.02
CA ASP A 14 -9.26 -12.74 15.21
C ASP A 14 -9.93 -11.56 15.92
N TYR A 15 -10.37 -10.55 15.16
CA TYR A 15 -11.15 -9.43 15.72
C TYR A 15 -12.46 -9.89 16.35
N ARG A 16 -13.19 -10.82 15.73
CA ARG A 16 -14.41 -11.41 16.34
C ARG A 16 -14.10 -12.14 17.65
N PHE A 17 -12.95 -12.78 17.76
CA PHE A 17 -12.49 -13.41 18.99
C PHE A 17 -12.17 -12.35 20.06
N LEU A 18 -11.48 -11.26 19.70
CA LEU A 18 -11.24 -10.13 20.59
C LEU A 18 -12.55 -9.51 21.11
N LEU A 19 -13.51 -9.22 20.23
CA LEU A 19 -14.82 -8.71 20.63
C LEU A 19 -15.54 -9.63 21.63
N ARG A 20 -15.39 -10.95 21.48
CA ARG A 20 -15.97 -11.92 22.42
C ARG A 20 -15.28 -11.90 23.79
N ARG A 21 -13.97 -11.63 23.83
CA ARG A 21 -13.17 -11.63 25.06
C ARG A 21 -13.34 -10.35 25.87
N TYR A 22 -13.44 -9.20 25.21
CA TYR A 22 -13.36 -7.89 25.87
C TYR A 22 -14.70 -7.16 26.01
N LEU A 23 -15.74 -7.52 25.23
CA LEU A 23 -17.04 -6.82 25.28
C LEU A 23 -18.16 -7.69 25.84
N LYS A 24 -19.16 -7.04 26.43
CA LYS A 24 -20.42 -7.69 26.83
C LYS A 24 -21.22 -8.11 25.59
N GLN A 25 -22.14 -9.06 25.78
CA GLN A 25 -22.91 -9.64 24.66
C GLN A 25 -23.65 -8.59 23.81
N ALA A 26 -24.28 -7.59 24.44
CA ALA A 26 -25.03 -6.56 23.73
C ALA A 26 -24.10 -5.68 22.85
N GLU A 27 -23.00 -5.19 23.42
CA GLU A 27 -21.99 -4.39 22.71
C GLU A 27 -21.33 -5.18 21.58
N ARG A 28 -20.97 -6.44 21.84
CA ARG A 28 -20.45 -7.36 20.83
C ARG A 28 -21.43 -7.52 19.66
N MET A 29 -22.71 -7.73 19.94
CA MET A 29 -23.72 -7.89 18.88
C MET A 29 -23.88 -6.62 18.05
N ALA A 30 -23.85 -5.44 18.69
CA ALA A 30 -23.90 -4.17 18.00
C ALA A 30 -22.70 -3.99 17.05
N LYS A 31 -21.47 -4.31 17.49
CA LYS A 31 -20.26 -4.23 16.66
C LYS A 31 -20.28 -5.22 15.49
N LEU A 32 -20.69 -6.48 15.75
CA LEU A 32 -20.83 -7.49 14.69
C LEU A 32 -21.84 -7.08 13.61
N GLN A 33 -22.92 -6.40 14.00
CA GLN A 33 -23.92 -5.88 13.07
C GLN A 33 -23.41 -4.64 12.32
N LYS A 34 -22.81 -3.68 13.02
CA LYS A 34 -22.25 -2.44 12.46
C LYS A 34 -21.28 -2.74 11.32
N PHE A 35 -20.33 -3.65 11.57
CA PHE A 35 -19.31 -4.04 10.58
C PHE A 35 -19.73 -5.23 9.71
N LYS A 36 -20.99 -5.69 9.82
CA LYS A 36 -21.54 -6.81 9.04
C LYS A 36 -20.67 -8.08 9.05
N LEU A 37 -19.91 -8.35 10.13
CA LEU A 37 -18.90 -9.42 10.22
C LEU A 37 -19.45 -10.87 10.19
N ARG A 38 -20.77 -11.02 10.04
CA ARG A 38 -21.45 -12.31 9.84
C ARG A 38 -22.01 -12.45 8.43
N ASP A 39 -21.96 -11.39 7.63
CA ASP A 39 -22.44 -11.38 6.26
C ASP A 39 -21.43 -12.07 5.35
N SER A 40 -21.88 -13.12 4.67
CA SER A 40 -21.06 -13.85 3.70
C SER A 40 -20.64 -13.00 2.49
N ALA A 41 -21.35 -11.90 2.21
CA ALA A 41 -21.08 -11.02 1.08
C ALA A 41 -19.73 -10.31 1.19
N ILE A 42 -19.30 -9.94 2.40
CA ILE A 42 -18.01 -9.28 2.62
C ILE A 42 -16.86 -10.15 2.12
N TYR A 43 -16.91 -11.46 2.40
CA TYR A 43 -15.85 -12.40 2.04
C TYR A 43 -15.77 -12.72 0.53
N LYS A 44 -16.70 -12.19 -0.26
CA LYS A 44 -16.71 -12.35 -1.73
C LYS A 44 -16.12 -11.15 -2.46
N ASN A 45 -15.81 -10.07 -1.75
CA ASN A 45 -15.35 -8.82 -2.35
C ASN A 45 -14.16 -8.26 -1.56
N ASP A 46 -12.98 -8.26 -2.20
CA ASP A 46 -11.74 -7.75 -1.60
C ASP A 46 -11.86 -6.27 -1.20
N LEU A 47 -12.63 -5.45 -1.93
CA LEU A 47 -12.87 -4.06 -1.57
C LEU A 47 -13.66 -3.95 -0.25
N MET A 48 -14.68 -4.79 -0.06
CA MET A 48 -15.41 -4.83 1.20
C MET A 48 -14.53 -5.36 2.35
N LEU A 49 -13.64 -6.31 2.07
CA LEU A 49 -12.66 -6.78 3.07
C LEU A 49 -11.70 -5.66 3.47
N PHE A 50 -11.20 -4.90 2.50
CA PHE A 50 -10.30 -3.76 2.73
C PHE A 50 -10.97 -2.66 3.56
N GLU A 51 -12.17 -2.23 3.18
CA GLU A 51 -12.96 -1.24 3.94
C GLU A 51 -13.27 -1.74 5.37
N THR A 52 -13.62 -3.02 5.50
CA THR A 52 -13.88 -3.64 6.80
C THR A 52 -12.62 -3.67 7.66
N GLY A 53 -11.46 -3.95 7.06
CA GLY A 53 -10.16 -3.91 7.74
C GLY A 53 -9.85 -2.55 8.35
N HIS A 54 -9.99 -1.48 7.56
CA HIS A 54 -9.82 -0.12 8.06
C HIS A 54 -10.83 0.23 9.16
N ALA A 55 -12.09 -0.17 8.99
CA ALA A 55 -13.11 0.05 10.01
C ALA A 55 -12.79 -0.67 11.33
N ILE A 56 -12.15 -1.85 11.28
CA ILE A 56 -11.67 -2.58 12.47
C ILE A 56 -10.51 -1.85 13.14
N VAL A 57 -9.52 -1.37 12.38
CA VAL A 57 -8.39 -0.60 12.92
C VAL A 57 -8.90 0.62 13.68
N VAL A 58 -9.76 1.42 13.03
CA VAL A 58 -10.37 2.61 13.64
C VAL A 58 -11.17 2.26 14.90
N ASP A 59 -11.89 1.13 14.89
CA ASP A 59 -12.65 0.70 16.05
C ASP A 59 -11.77 0.37 17.25
N ILE A 60 -10.64 -0.30 17.00
CA ILE A 60 -9.67 -0.67 18.03
C ILE A 60 -9.00 0.58 18.61
N GLU A 61 -8.49 1.46 17.75
CA GLU A 61 -7.85 2.73 18.13
C GLU A 61 -8.81 3.59 18.98
N GLN A 62 -10.10 3.66 18.63
CA GLN A 62 -11.06 4.52 19.34
C GLN A 62 -11.68 3.91 20.60
N ASN A 63 -11.85 2.59 20.65
CA ASN A 63 -12.72 1.95 21.65
C ASN A 63 -12.05 0.84 22.47
N MET A 64 -10.89 0.35 22.04
CA MET A 64 -10.23 -0.82 22.65
C MET A 64 -8.79 -0.53 23.08
N GLU A 65 -8.16 0.53 22.60
CA GLU A 65 -6.94 1.09 23.20
C GLU A 65 -7.26 1.59 24.61
N THR A 66 -7.04 0.71 25.57
CA THR A 66 -7.29 0.99 26.98
C THR A 66 -6.11 1.79 27.50
N ALA A 67 -6.36 3.04 27.90
CA ALA A 67 -5.39 4.02 28.39
C ALA A 67 -4.69 3.67 29.73
N ASN A 68 -4.56 2.40 30.11
CA ASN A 68 -3.91 2.01 31.36
C ASN A 68 -3.16 0.70 31.17
N GLN A 69 -1.92 0.81 30.72
CA GLN A 69 -0.98 -0.29 30.69
C GLN A 69 0.35 0.22 31.24
N GLY A 70 0.68 -0.16 32.48
CA GLY A 70 1.97 0.12 33.09
C GLY A 70 3.14 -0.44 32.28
N TYR A 71 4.37 -0.10 32.68
CA TYR A 71 5.63 -0.33 31.94
C TYR A 71 5.88 -1.76 31.39
N TYR A 72 5.10 -2.76 31.81
CA TYR A 72 5.24 -4.17 31.38
C TYR A 72 3.97 -4.80 30.77
N SER A 73 2.89 -4.05 30.58
CA SER A 73 1.69 -4.63 29.97
C SER A 73 1.79 -4.62 28.45
N TYR A 74 1.92 -5.83 27.92
CA TYR A 74 1.93 -6.16 26.52
C TYR A 74 0.49 -6.42 26.07
N SER A 75 -0.09 -5.49 25.29
CA SER A 75 -1.44 -5.64 24.76
C SER A 75 -1.38 -6.35 23.41
N GLY A 76 -1.76 -7.63 23.35
CA GLY A 76 -1.96 -8.34 22.08
C GLY A 76 -3.02 -7.69 21.17
N ILE A 77 -3.85 -6.77 21.69
CA ILE A 77 -4.75 -5.93 20.90
C ILE A 77 -3.96 -4.88 20.12
N GLN A 78 -2.97 -4.23 20.75
CA GLN A 78 -2.17 -3.19 20.09
C GLN A 78 -1.34 -3.80 18.96
N GLU A 79 -0.72 -4.95 19.22
CA GLU A 79 0.05 -5.65 18.19
C GLU A 79 -0.82 -6.09 17.01
N PHE A 80 -2.02 -6.60 17.29
CA PHE A 80 -2.97 -6.93 16.23
C PHE A 80 -3.37 -5.69 15.42
N CYS A 81 -3.63 -4.56 16.09
CA CYS A 81 -3.95 -3.29 15.43
C CYS A 81 -2.81 -2.83 14.53
N ASN A 82 -1.59 -2.75 15.08
CA ASN A 82 -0.39 -2.35 14.36
C ASN A 82 -0.12 -3.29 13.16
N TYR A 83 -0.22 -4.60 13.37
CA TYR A 83 -0.08 -5.59 12.30
C TYR A 83 -1.10 -5.36 11.17
N LEU A 84 -2.39 -5.21 11.52
CA LEU A 84 -3.44 -5.03 10.52
C LEU A 84 -3.28 -3.71 9.77
N LYS A 85 -2.92 -2.63 10.47
CA LYS A 85 -2.64 -1.32 9.90
C LYS A 85 -1.49 -1.37 8.91
N SER A 86 -0.33 -1.86 9.33
CA SER A 86 0.84 -2.02 8.45
C SER A 86 0.54 -2.98 7.29
N TYR A 87 -0.27 -4.02 7.48
CA TYR A 87 -0.68 -4.89 6.38
C TYR A 87 -1.52 -4.14 5.34
N LEU A 88 -2.52 -3.37 5.76
CA LEU A 88 -3.40 -2.61 4.88
C LEU A 88 -2.67 -1.48 4.14
N GLU A 89 -1.67 -0.85 4.75
CA GLU A 89 -0.82 0.19 4.13
C GLU A 89 -0.10 -0.30 2.87
N ASN A 90 0.13 -1.61 2.74
CA ASN A 90 0.72 -2.20 1.54
C ASN A 90 -0.24 -2.30 0.35
N TYR A 91 -1.50 -1.94 0.53
CA TYR A 91 -2.54 -2.02 -0.49
C TYR A 91 -3.19 -0.66 -0.73
N HIS A 92 -3.72 -0.47 -1.93
CA HIS A 92 -4.53 0.69 -2.29
C HIS A 92 -5.70 0.26 -3.18
N ILE A 93 -6.69 1.14 -3.33
CA ILE A 93 -7.81 0.92 -4.24
C ILE A 93 -7.52 1.63 -5.56
N GLU A 94 -7.59 0.88 -6.65
CA GLU A 94 -7.46 1.39 -8.01
C GLU A 94 -8.55 0.78 -8.88
N ASN A 95 -9.34 1.62 -9.56
CA ASN A 95 -10.44 1.18 -10.44
C ASN A 95 -11.41 0.16 -9.77
N GLY A 96 -11.67 0.33 -8.48
CA GLY A 96 -12.55 -0.55 -7.70
C GLY A 96 -11.93 -1.89 -7.31
N GLN A 97 -10.62 -2.07 -7.48
CA GLN A 97 -9.87 -3.26 -7.12
C GLN A 97 -8.82 -2.96 -6.06
N VAL A 98 -8.58 -3.92 -5.17
CA VAL A 98 -7.51 -3.85 -4.17
C VAL A 98 -6.22 -4.32 -4.81
N VAL A 99 -5.22 -3.45 -4.88
CA VAL A 99 -3.93 -3.71 -5.54
C VAL A 99 -2.80 -3.46 -4.57
N HIS A 100 -1.83 -4.37 -4.55
CA HIS A 100 -0.64 -4.26 -3.71
C HIS A 100 0.33 -3.21 -4.28
N ARG A 101 0.76 -2.24 -3.47
CA ARG A 101 1.62 -1.11 -3.87
C ARG A 101 2.94 -1.56 -4.51
N ALA A 102 3.67 -2.43 -3.81
CA ALA A 102 4.94 -2.97 -4.33
C ALA A 102 4.82 -3.74 -5.66
N GLN A 103 3.69 -4.43 -5.90
CA GLN A 103 3.45 -5.11 -7.18
C GLN A 103 3.18 -4.11 -8.30
N LYS A 104 2.48 -3.01 -8.00
CA LYS A 104 2.25 -1.91 -8.95
C LYS A 104 3.57 -1.26 -9.37
N ALA A 105 4.40 -0.89 -8.40
CA ALA A 105 5.73 -0.33 -8.66
C ALA A 105 6.63 -1.30 -9.44
N SER A 106 6.61 -2.60 -9.11
CA SER A 106 7.38 -3.60 -9.84
C SER A 106 6.96 -3.72 -11.31
N ARG A 107 5.66 -3.58 -11.62
CA ARG A 107 5.17 -3.58 -13.00
C ARG A 107 5.65 -2.35 -13.77
N ALA A 108 5.57 -1.17 -13.14
CA ALA A 108 6.08 0.08 -13.72
C ALA A 108 7.60 0.00 -13.98
N LEU A 109 8.39 -0.57 -13.06
CA LEU A 109 9.82 -0.83 -13.28
C LEU A 109 10.07 -1.74 -14.48
N LEU A 110 9.33 -2.84 -14.61
CA LEU A 110 9.47 -3.75 -15.74
C LEU A 110 9.11 -3.07 -17.06
N GLU A 111 8.07 -2.24 -17.07
CA GLU A 111 7.70 -1.44 -18.24
C GLU A 111 8.79 -0.43 -18.60
N ALA A 112 9.33 0.29 -17.62
CA ALA A 112 10.45 1.20 -17.82
C ALA A 112 11.69 0.49 -18.40
N ILE A 113 12.03 -0.70 -17.88
CA ILE A 113 13.11 -1.54 -18.43
C ILE A 113 12.82 -1.90 -19.90
N GLN A 114 11.59 -2.28 -20.24
CA GLN A 114 11.24 -2.61 -21.62
C GLN A 114 11.32 -1.39 -22.54
N LEU A 115 10.83 -0.24 -22.08
CA LEU A 115 10.88 1.01 -22.84
C LEU A 115 12.31 1.46 -23.11
N THR A 116 13.19 1.32 -22.12
CA THR A 116 14.61 1.69 -22.24
C THR A 116 15.43 0.76 -23.13
N THR A 117 15.00 -0.48 -23.33
CA THR A 117 15.64 -1.42 -24.27
C THR A 117 15.31 -1.15 -25.75
N LYS A 118 14.45 -0.17 -26.04
CA LYS A 118 14.08 0.18 -27.43
C LYS A 118 15.29 0.76 -28.19
N PRO A 119 15.40 0.47 -29.50
CA PRO A 119 16.39 1.12 -30.36
C PRO A 119 16.25 2.64 -30.33
N ARG A 120 17.37 3.35 -30.53
CA ARG A 120 17.43 4.82 -30.46
C ARG A 120 16.44 5.50 -31.40
N GLU A 121 16.18 4.91 -32.56
CA GLU A 121 15.26 5.41 -33.58
C GLU A 121 13.78 5.33 -33.16
N GLN A 122 13.49 4.56 -32.09
CA GLN A 122 12.15 4.38 -31.52
C GLN A 122 11.96 5.15 -30.20
N LEU A 123 12.94 5.95 -29.80
CA LEU A 123 12.83 6.82 -28.62
C LEU A 123 12.15 8.13 -29.05
N ASP A 124 10.83 8.14 -28.93
CA ASP A 124 9.98 9.27 -29.23
C ASP A 124 9.30 9.84 -27.97
N GLU A 125 8.53 10.90 -28.14
CA GLU A 125 7.80 11.57 -27.06
C GLU A 125 6.82 10.63 -26.35
N SER A 126 6.25 9.64 -27.05
CA SER A 126 5.36 8.65 -26.41
C SER A 126 6.12 7.75 -25.46
N VAL A 127 7.33 7.33 -25.81
CA VAL A 127 8.21 6.57 -24.90
C VAL A 127 8.62 7.43 -23.70
N ALA A 128 8.94 8.70 -23.91
CA ALA A 128 9.27 9.62 -22.82
C ALA A 128 8.10 9.77 -21.84
N GLN A 129 6.89 10.01 -22.36
CA GLN A 129 5.68 10.13 -21.53
C GLN A 129 5.44 8.87 -20.68
N LYS A 130 5.56 7.68 -21.27
CA LYS A 130 5.42 6.43 -20.50
C LYS A 130 6.49 6.25 -19.43
N LEU A 131 7.71 6.71 -19.69
CA LEU A 131 8.77 6.70 -18.68
C LEU A 131 8.47 7.69 -17.54
N HIS A 132 7.86 8.83 -17.83
CA HIS A 132 7.35 9.74 -16.79
C HIS A 132 6.25 9.09 -15.95
N GLU A 133 5.26 8.44 -16.57
CA GLU A 133 4.20 7.69 -15.86
C GLU A 133 4.78 6.56 -15.00
N CYS A 134 5.82 5.87 -15.50
CA CYS A 134 6.55 4.88 -14.71
C CYS A 134 7.25 5.51 -13.51
N ASN A 135 7.90 6.66 -13.68
CA ASN A 135 8.57 7.38 -12.59
C ASN A 135 7.57 7.79 -11.49
N GLU A 136 6.41 8.35 -11.86
CA GLU A 136 5.32 8.65 -10.92
C GLU A 136 4.89 7.40 -10.15
N THR A 137 4.60 6.31 -10.87
CA THR A 137 4.13 5.08 -10.25
C THR A 137 5.17 4.45 -9.32
N VAL A 138 6.46 4.50 -9.68
CA VAL A 138 7.54 3.95 -8.83
C VAL A 138 7.75 4.80 -7.59
N VAL A 139 7.69 6.13 -7.71
CA VAL A 139 7.86 7.03 -6.56
C VAL A 139 6.66 6.98 -5.61
N ASP A 140 5.44 6.87 -6.13
CA ASP A 140 4.23 6.82 -5.32
C ASP A 140 4.03 5.49 -4.60
N PHE A 141 4.43 4.38 -5.23
CA PHE A 141 4.09 3.03 -4.76
C PHE A 141 5.27 2.12 -4.46
N GLY A 142 6.48 2.51 -4.84
CA GLY A 142 7.68 1.71 -4.71
C GLY A 142 8.42 1.92 -3.39
N SER A 143 9.36 1.02 -3.10
CA SER A 143 10.34 1.22 -2.03
C SER A 143 11.46 2.18 -2.46
N SER A 144 12.26 2.65 -1.51
CA SER A 144 13.48 3.40 -1.80
C SER A 144 14.41 2.64 -2.75
N GLU A 145 14.59 1.34 -2.51
CA GLU A 145 15.39 0.46 -3.38
C GLU A 145 14.85 0.42 -4.81
N GLN A 146 13.52 0.44 -4.99
CA GLN A 146 12.89 0.46 -6.31
C GLN A 146 13.10 1.81 -7.02
N CYS A 147 13.03 2.92 -6.28
CA CYS A 147 13.32 4.24 -6.82
C CYS A 147 14.79 4.37 -7.24
N GLU A 148 15.71 3.90 -6.39
CA GLU A 148 17.15 3.88 -6.69
C GLU A 148 17.47 3.03 -7.91
N LEU A 149 16.82 1.85 -8.03
CA LEU A 149 16.99 0.99 -9.21
C LEU A 149 16.53 1.70 -10.49
N GLN A 150 15.38 2.37 -10.47
CA GLN A 150 14.89 3.15 -11.61
C GLN A 150 15.89 4.23 -12.01
N MET A 151 16.42 4.97 -11.02
CA MET A 151 17.43 6.01 -11.27
C MET A 151 18.67 5.44 -11.94
N GLN A 152 19.24 4.36 -11.39
CA GLN A 152 20.44 3.72 -11.94
C GLN A 152 20.24 3.22 -13.38
N ILE A 153 19.04 2.73 -13.71
CA ILE A 153 18.70 2.32 -15.09
C ILE A 153 18.76 3.53 -16.02
N LEU A 154 18.11 4.64 -15.65
CA LEU A 154 18.05 5.84 -16.47
C LEU A 154 19.42 6.51 -16.64
N GLU A 155 20.20 6.66 -15.56
CA GLU A 155 21.55 7.23 -15.57
C GLU A 155 22.49 6.45 -16.50
N ARG A 156 22.43 5.11 -16.44
CA ARG A 156 23.23 4.25 -17.32
C ARG A 156 22.96 4.51 -18.79
N LEU A 157 21.70 4.78 -19.14
CA LEU A 157 21.27 5.01 -20.52
C LEU A 157 21.49 6.45 -20.98
N GLN A 158 21.52 7.39 -20.04
CA GLN A 158 21.89 8.77 -20.32
C GLN A 158 23.30 8.87 -20.92
N ALA A 159 24.23 7.99 -20.51
CA ALA A 159 25.56 7.93 -21.10
C ALA A 159 25.53 7.66 -22.62
N ASP A 160 24.56 6.87 -23.09
CA ASP A 160 24.42 6.48 -24.49
C ASP A 160 23.53 7.46 -25.29
N ASN A 161 22.53 8.07 -24.65
CA ASN A 161 21.62 9.04 -25.29
C ASN A 161 21.19 10.18 -24.35
N PRO A 162 22.08 11.14 -24.06
CA PRO A 162 21.84 12.16 -23.05
C PRO A 162 20.67 13.08 -23.40
N GLY A 163 20.47 13.38 -24.68
CA GLY A 163 19.40 14.28 -25.13
C GLY A 163 17.98 13.76 -24.88
N PHE A 164 17.79 12.46 -24.69
CA PHE A 164 16.48 11.87 -24.41
C PHE A 164 16.25 11.66 -22.91
N TYR A 165 17.24 11.13 -22.19
CA TYR A 165 17.04 10.70 -20.80
C TYR A 165 17.22 11.81 -19.75
N THR A 166 17.83 12.95 -20.09
CA THR A 166 18.11 14.02 -19.12
C THR A 166 16.83 14.56 -18.48
N ASP A 167 15.79 14.84 -19.28
CA ASP A 167 14.52 15.37 -18.77
C ASP A 167 13.75 14.31 -17.95
N ILE A 168 13.87 13.04 -18.33
CA ILE A 168 13.25 11.90 -17.64
C ILE A 168 13.89 11.69 -16.26
N ILE A 169 15.21 11.83 -16.17
CA ILE A 169 15.96 11.78 -14.90
C ILE A 169 15.58 12.98 -14.01
N ALA A 170 15.62 14.20 -14.56
CA ALA A 170 15.26 15.40 -13.80
C ALA A 170 13.84 15.32 -13.23
N HIS A 171 12.91 14.73 -13.98
CA HIS A 171 11.56 14.44 -13.49
C HIS A 171 11.56 13.47 -12.31
N LEU A 172 12.29 12.35 -12.39
CA LEU A 172 12.38 11.39 -11.29
C LEU A 172 13.01 12.02 -10.03
N GLU A 173 14.08 12.80 -10.19
CA GLU A 173 14.72 13.51 -9.08
C GLU A 173 13.74 14.47 -8.39
N SER A 174 12.98 15.22 -9.18
CA SER A 174 11.96 16.14 -8.66
C SER A 174 10.90 15.40 -7.84
N LEU A 175 10.41 14.25 -8.32
CA LEU A 175 9.42 13.44 -7.60
C LEU A 175 9.98 12.86 -6.30
N MET A 176 11.23 12.40 -6.31
CA MET A 176 11.88 11.88 -5.10
C MET A 176 12.10 12.97 -4.05
N GLN A 177 12.40 14.20 -4.47
CA GLN A 177 12.57 15.34 -3.57
C GLN A 177 11.24 15.83 -2.99
N SER A 178 10.15 15.83 -3.78
CA SER A 178 8.83 16.21 -3.26
C SER A 178 8.33 15.22 -2.22
N ASN A 179 8.43 13.91 -2.48
CA ASN A 179 7.99 12.89 -1.52
C ASN A 179 8.90 12.80 -0.29
N GLY A 180 10.19 13.13 -0.42
CA GLY A 180 11.11 13.24 0.72
C GLY A 180 10.82 14.43 1.65
N SER A 181 10.14 15.47 1.14
CA SER A 181 9.78 16.67 1.90
C SER A 181 8.48 16.53 2.69
N GLU A 182 7.57 15.65 2.28
CA GLU A 182 6.31 15.36 2.98
C GLU A 182 6.48 14.40 4.19
N GLY A 183 7.66 13.79 4.36
CA GLY A 183 8.00 12.95 5.51
C GLY A 183 8.58 13.68 6.72
N VAL A 184 8.65 15.02 6.69
CA VAL A 184 9.19 15.88 7.75
C VAL A 184 8.16 16.95 8.12
N GLU A 185 6.98 16.53 8.57
CA GLU A 185 6.11 17.37 9.41
C GLU A 185 5.85 16.64 10.73
N GLU A 186 6.02 17.40 11.81
CA GLU A 186 6.26 17.04 13.22
C GLU A 186 5.17 16.21 13.92
#